data_AF-B2WXG9-F1
#
_entry.id   AF-B2WXG9-F1
#
_cell.length_a   1.000
_cell.length_b   1.000
_cell.length_c   1.000
_cell.angle_alpha   90.00
_cell.angle_beta   90.00
_cell.angle_gamma   90.00
#
_symmetry.space_group_name_H-M   'P 1'
#
loop_
_entity.id
_entity.type
_entity.pdbx_description
1 polymer ?
#
loop_
_entity_poly.entity_id
_entity_poly.type
_entity_poly.pdbx_seq_one_letter_code
_entity_poly.pdbx_strand_id
1 'polypeptide(L)'
;ESMAAVFGKRLQNRPLIIGSVKTNLGHLEGAAGIAGLIKTVLALQHHKIPPHLHFQQPNPRFDWSSQIFEVPVHGKNWHPSQRERIAGVSSFGFSGTNAHIIVGEIASNSPQPSEQKFYLLPLSARSQKSLKELAKNYQYALNESVNFADTCFTASTGRAIFRHRLCVLADSNTTAEKALADFQKGEDSDNLITPITSETQTKVVFLFSGQGSQYSGMGQTLYNQEPVFKNTLELCDNILQPILGKSLLDLIFQLQNSEQLEQTQITQPALFSLEYALAKLWH
;
A
#
# COMPACT_ATOMS: atom_id res chain seq x y z
N GLU A 1 42.13 -13.40 8.49
CA GLU A 1 42.33 -14.26 9.68
C GLU A 1 41.07 -14.41 10.52
N SER A 2 40.51 -13.34 11.12
CA SER A 2 39.33 -13.46 12.01
C SER A 2 38.10 -14.11 11.37
N MET A 3 37.77 -13.76 10.11
CA MET A 3 36.69 -14.44 9.38
C MET A 3 36.99 -15.91 9.08
N ALA A 4 38.26 -16.27 8.85
CA ALA A 4 38.66 -17.67 8.60
C ALA A 4 38.57 -18.51 9.88
N ALA A 5 38.87 -17.93 11.04
CA ALA A 5 38.73 -18.60 12.32
C ALA A 5 37.27 -19.00 12.60
N VAL A 6 36.30 -18.17 12.21
CA VAL A 6 34.87 -18.42 12.44
C VAL A 6 34.23 -19.24 11.30
N PHE A 7 34.50 -18.88 10.05
CA PHE A 7 33.83 -19.45 8.87
C PHE A 7 34.68 -20.45 8.09
N GLY A 8 35.88 -20.80 8.55
CA GLY A 8 36.84 -21.65 7.83
C GLY A 8 36.42 -23.12 7.70
N LYS A 9 35.50 -23.60 8.55
CA LYS A 9 34.89 -24.94 8.42
C LYS A 9 33.72 -24.93 7.43
N ARG A 10 33.99 -24.53 6.18
CA ARG A 10 33.01 -24.52 5.08
C ARG A 10 33.37 -25.55 4.01
N LEU A 11 32.35 -26.10 3.36
CA LEU A 11 32.53 -26.97 2.19
C LEU A 11 33.07 -26.14 1.02
N GLN A 12 34.01 -26.70 0.25
CA GLN A 12 34.65 -26.00 -0.89
C GLN A 12 33.65 -25.54 -1.96
N ASN A 13 32.49 -26.18 -2.08
CA ASN A 13 31.43 -25.79 -3.00
C ASN A 13 30.47 -24.72 -2.46
N ARG A 14 30.74 -24.16 -1.26
CA ARG A 14 29.91 -23.14 -0.60
C ARG A 14 30.80 -22.05 0.03
N PRO A 15 31.56 -21.28 -0.77
CA PRO A 15 32.38 -20.20 -0.25
C PRO A 15 31.52 -19.14 0.45
N LEU A 16 32.10 -18.46 1.44
CA LEU A 16 31.51 -17.25 2.02
C LEU A 16 31.78 -16.10 1.05
N ILE A 17 30.71 -15.51 0.53
CA ILE A 17 30.81 -14.35 -0.35
C ILE A 17 31.12 -13.12 0.49
N ILE A 18 32.23 -12.44 0.19
CA ILE A 18 32.68 -11.25 0.92
C ILE A 18 32.69 -10.05 -0.02
N GLY A 19 32.13 -8.94 0.43
CA GLY A 19 32.29 -7.68 -0.27
C GLY A 19 31.91 -6.46 0.56
N SER A 20 32.49 -5.31 0.23
CA SER A 20 32.22 -4.03 0.87
C SER A 20 31.29 -3.15 0.03
N VAL A 21 30.54 -2.24 0.66
CA VAL A 21 29.87 -1.12 -0.05
C VAL A 21 30.86 0.03 -0.33
N LYS A 22 31.99 0.04 0.40
CA LYS A 22 32.99 1.12 0.35
C LYS A 22 33.68 1.22 -1.00
N THR A 23 33.69 0.14 -1.79
CA THR A 23 34.19 0.17 -3.16
C THR A 23 33.34 1.01 -4.11
N ASN A 24 32.11 1.33 -3.72
CA ASN A 24 31.17 2.10 -4.55
C ASN A 24 30.98 3.52 -3.99
N LEU A 25 30.89 3.65 -2.66
CA LEU A 25 30.53 4.91 -1.98
C LEU A 25 31.67 5.51 -1.15
N GLY A 26 32.84 4.87 -1.13
CA GLY A 26 33.92 5.25 -0.21
C GLY A 26 33.60 4.92 1.26
N HIS A 27 34.42 5.45 2.16
CA HIS A 27 34.25 5.24 3.60
C HIS A 27 33.37 6.36 4.20
N LEU A 28 32.07 6.10 4.37
CA LEU A 28 31.09 7.06 4.88
C LEU A 28 31.16 7.31 6.41
N GLU A 29 32.32 7.08 7.02
CA GLU A 29 32.59 7.27 8.45
C GLU A 29 31.46 6.77 9.37
N GLY A 30 30.78 7.67 10.09
CA GLY A 30 29.67 7.33 10.99
C GLY A 30 28.51 6.61 10.31
N ALA A 31 28.35 6.76 8.99
CA ALA A 31 27.32 6.08 8.20
C ALA A 31 27.81 4.78 7.50
N ALA A 32 29.08 4.39 7.68
CA ALA A 32 29.64 3.23 6.99
C ALA A 32 28.94 1.91 7.35
N GLY A 33 28.50 1.75 8.61
CA GLY A 33 27.77 0.58 9.08
C GLY A 33 26.38 0.46 8.45
N ILE A 34 25.58 1.53 8.51
CA ILE A 34 24.22 1.55 7.96
C ILE A 34 24.21 1.40 6.43
N ALA A 35 25.19 1.97 5.73
CA ALA A 35 25.34 1.75 4.28
C ALA A 35 25.60 0.27 3.95
N GLY A 36 26.40 -0.42 4.78
CA GLY A 36 26.60 -1.86 4.67
C GLY A 36 25.32 -2.66 4.91
N LEU A 37 24.52 -2.26 5.89
CA LEU A 37 23.22 -2.88 6.17
C LEU A 37 22.22 -2.67 5.03
N ILE A 38 22.10 -1.45 4.49
CA ILE A 38 21.22 -1.15 3.35
C ILE A 38 21.60 -2.00 2.13
N LYS A 39 22.91 -2.10 1.81
CA LYS A 39 23.40 -3.01 0.75
C LYS A 39 22.94 -4.45 1.00
N THR A 40 23.08 -4.95 2.22
CA THR A 40 22.72 -6.32 2.58
C THR A 40 21.21 -6.57 2.46
N VAL A 41 20.37 -5.66 2.96
CA VAL A 41 18.91 -5.77 2.84
C VAL A 41 18.47 -5.77 1.38
N LEU A 42 19.01 -4.85 0.56
CA LEU A 42 18.72 -4.83 -0.88
C LEU A 42 19.19 -6.11 -1.58
N ALA A 43 20.35 -6.66 -1.20
CA ALA A 43 20.85 -7.91 -1.78
C ALA A 43 19.94 -9.11 -1.45
N LEU A 44 19.38 -9.16 -0.24
CA LEU A 44 18.40 -10.17 0.18
C LEU A 44 17.09 -10.00 -0.60
N GLN A 45 16.54 -8.78 -0.67
CA GLN A 45 15.29 -8.46 -1.37
C GLN A 45 15.35 -8.75 -2.86
N HIS A 46 16.45 -8.39 -3.52
CA HIS A 46 16.63 -8.60 -4.96
C HIS A 46 17.24 -9.95 -5.32
N HIS A 47 17.49 -10.81 -4.32
CA HIS A 47 18.12 -12.12 -4.50
C HIS A 47 19.40 -12.04 -5.35
N LYS A 48 20.22 -11.00 -5.10
CA LYS A 48 21.42 -10.71 -5.89
C LYS A 48 22.49 -10.03 -5.05
N ILE A 49 23.70 -10.55 -5.11
CA ILE A 49 24.89 -9.93 -4.50
C ILE A 49 25.50 -9.00 -5.54
N PRO A 50 25.63 -7.69 -5.26
CA PRO A 50 26.16 -6.74 -6.23
C PRO A 50 27.68 -6.89 -6.43
N PRO A 51 28.23 -6.40 -7.56
CA PRO A 51 29.65 -6.46 -7.85
C PRO A 51 30.53 -5.76 -6.80
N HIS A 52 31.68 -6.35 -6.50
CA HIS A 52 32.74 -5.72 -5.73
C HIS A 52 33.74 -5.04 -6.67
N LEU A 53 33.86 -3.71 -6.57
CA LEU A 53 34.69 -2.95 -7.51
C LEU A 53 36.18 -3.01 -7.13
N HIS A 54 37.04 -2.70 -8.10
CA HIS A 54 38.49 -2.53 -7.93
C HIS A 54 39.23 -3.76 -7.36
N PHE A 55 38.71 -4.96 -7.60
CA PHE A 55 39.33 -6.21 -7.18
C PHE A 55 39.86 -6.96 -8.41
N GLN A 56 41.12 -6.69 -8.80
CA GLN A 56 41.79 -7.39 -9.92
C GLN A 56 42.75 -8.48 -9.45
N GLN A 57 43.58 -8.17 -8.46
CA GLN A 57 44.53 -9.12 -7.88
C GLN A 57 44.26 -9.27 -6.38
N PRO A 58 44.09 -10.51 -5.89
CA PRO A 58 43.90 -10.75 -4.47
C PRO A 58 45.17 -10.36 -3.69
N ASN A 59 44.99 -9.86 -2.47
CA ASN A 59 46.14 -9.47 -1.63
C ASN A 59 46.97 -10.73 -1.28
N PRO A 60 48.28 -10.75 -1.60
CA PRO A 60 49.14 -11.93 -1.46
C PRO A 60 49.43 -12.31 0.00
N ARG A 61 49.09 -11.45 0.97
CA ARG A 61 49.22 -11.74 2.40
C ARG A 61 48.18 -12.71 2.93
N PHE A 62 47.18 -13.08 2.13
CA PHE A 62 46.15 -14.04 2.52
C PHE A 62 46.27 -15.31 1.67
N ASP A 63 46.06 -16.47 2.31
CA ASP A 63 45.98 -17.73 1.61
C ASP A 63 44.60 -17.91 0.95
N TRP A 64 44.56 -17.76 -0.37
CA TRP A 64 43.36 -17.93 -1.19
C TRP A 64 43.17 -19.38 -1.69
N SER A 65 44.14 -20.28 -1.46
CA SER A 65 44.10 -21.66 -1.96
C SER A 65 42.97 -22.48 -1.35
N SER A 66 42.54 -22.13 -0.13
CA SER A 66 41.46 -22.79 0.59
C SER A 66 40.07 -22.62 -0.04
N GLN A 67 39.89 -21.63 -0.95
CA GLN A 67 38.63 -21.32 -1.64
C GLN A 67 37.40 -21.16 -0.73
N ILE A 68 37.60 -20.91 0.57
CA ILE A 68 36.52 -20.70 1.55
C ILE A 68 35.85 -19.32 1.41
N PHE A 69 36.48 -18.41 0.67
CA PHE A 69 36.01 -17.04 0.41
C PHE A 69 35.94 -16.76 -1.09
N GLU A 70 34.93 -15.99 -1.49
CA GLU A 70 34.75 -15.53 -2.87
C GLU A 70 34.42 -14.03 -2.86
N VAL A 71 35.05 -13.26 -3.75
CA VAL A 71 34.77 -11.83 -3.95
C VAL A 71 33.96 -11.69 -5.24
N PRO A 72 32.73 -11.15 -5.21
CA PRO A 72 31.83 -11.18 -6.36
C PRO A 72 32.17 -10.05 -7.36
N VAL A 73 33.21 -10.20 -8.17
CA VAL A 73 33.66 -9.15 -9.12
C VAL A 73 32.64 -8.79 -10.21
N HIS A 74 31.78 -9.74 -10.60
CA HIS A 74 30.70 -9.52 -11.57
C HIS A 74 29.30 -9.49 -10.93
N GLY A 75 29.23 -9.54 -9.60
CA GLY A 75 27.99 -9.84 -8.88
C GLY A 75 27.57 -11.30 -9.04
N LYS A 76 26.57 -11.72 -8.26
CA LYS A 76 26.11 -13.11 -8.23
C LYS A 76 24.63 -13.19 -7.92
N ASN A 77 23.91 -14.09 -8.59
CA ASN A 77 22.54 -14.41 -8.17
C ASN A 77 22.58 -15.11 -6.82
N TRP A 78 21.75 -14.65 -5.91
CA TRP A 78 21.59 -15.23 -4.58
C TRP A 78 20.30 -16.05 -4.53
N HIS A 79 20.33 -17.17 -5.25
CA HIS A 79 19.16 -18.02 -5.45
C HIS A 79 18.52 -18.46 -4.13
N PRO A 80 17.18 -18.58 -4.09
CA PRO A 80 16.49 -19.18 -2.96
C PRO A 80 17.02 -20.59 -2.70
N SER A 81 17.07 -20.98 -1.42
CA SER A 81 17.46 -22.33 -1.03
C SER A 81 16.53 -22.84 0.05
N GLN A 82 16.61 -24.13 0.41
CA GLN A 82 15.88 -24.66 1.57
C GLN A 82 16.34 -24.05 2.91
N ARG A 83 17.47 -23.32 2.91
CA ARG A 83 17.94 -22.56 4.07
C ARG A 83 17.72 -21.08 3.85
N GLU A 84 17.38 -20.40 4.94
CA GLU A 84 17.29 -18.95 4.97
C GLU A 84 18.60 -18.32 4.52
N ARG A 85 18.50 -17.34 3.63
CA ARG A 85 19.63 -16.49 3.27
C ARG A 85 19.95 -15.58 4.45
N ILE A 86 21.18 -15.70 4.91
CA ILE A 86 21.71 -14.94 6.04
C ILE A 86 23.00 -14.26 5.61
N ALA A 87 23.18 -13.00 6.00
CA ALA A 87 24.41 -12.25 5.83
C ALA A 87 24.86 -11.60 7.14
N GLY A 88 26.19 -11.46 7.28
CA GLY A 88 26.81 -10.68 8.36
C GLY A 88 27.20 -9.29 7.86
N VAL A 89 27.03 -8.27 8.71
CA VAL A 89 27.57 -6.92 8.47
C VAL A 89 28.49 -6.56 9.63
N SER A 90 29.75 -6.26 9.30
CA SER A 90 30.78 -5.87 10.28
C SER A 90 31.14 -4.40 10.13
N SER A 91 31.34 -3.72 11.27
CA SER A 91 31.90 -2.37 11.35
C SER A 91 32.91 -2.30 12.49
N PHE A 92 34.11 -1.82 12.19
CA PHE A 92 35.22 -1.76 13.15
C PHE A 92 35.64 -0.30 13.28
N GLY A 93 35.34 0.29 14.44
CA GLY A 93 35.65 1.68 14.73
C GLY A 93 37.13 1.87 15.00
N PHE A 94 37.65 3.03 14.60
CA PHE A 94 39.06 3.38 14.83
C PHE A 94 39.44 3.39 16.33
N SER A 95 38.48 3.68 17.23
CA SER A 95 38.66 3.61 18.68
C SER A 95 38.78 2.18 19.25
N GLY A 96 38.65 1.15 18.41
CA GLY A 96 38.68 -0.26 18.82
C GLY A 96 37.30 -0.86 19.12
N THR A 97 36.22 -0.07 19.04
CA THR A 97 34.86 -0.59 19.22
C THR A 97 34.39 -1.32 17.96
N ASN A 98 34.00 -2.59 18.12
CA ASN A 98 33.59 -3.46 17.02
C ASN A 98 32.09 -3.78 17.11
N ALA A 99 31.42 -3.81 15.97
CA ALA A 99 30.03 -4.24 15.83
C ALA A 99 29.90 -5.28 14.71
N HIS A 100 29.10 -6.32 14.97
CA HIS A 100 28.72 -7.32 13.98
C HIS A 100 27.24 -7.65 14.14
N ILE A 101 26.49 -7.61 13.04
CA ILE A 101 25.07 -7.96 13.01
C ILE A 101 24.83 -9.07 11.99
N ILE A 102 23.83 -9.90 12.27
CA ILE A 102 23.39 -11.00 11.41
C ILE A 102 21.99 -10.65 10.91
N VAL A 103 21.80 -10.72 9.59
CA VAL A 103 20.55 -10.35 8.91
C VAL A 103 20.06 -11.55 8.12
N GLY A 104 18.85 -12.01 8.43
CA GLY A 104 18.16 -13.07 7.69
C GLY A 104 17.11 -12.50 6.74
N GLU A 105 16.74 -13.28 5.73
CA GLU A 105 15.56 -13.00 4.92
C GLU A 105 14.26 -13.21 5.70
N ILE A 106 13.17 -12.62 5.19
CA ILE A 106 11.82 -12.83 5.70
C ILE A 106 10.95 -13.43 4.59
N ALA A 107 10.00 -14.30 4.97
CA ALA A 107 9.01 -14.80 4.04
C ALA A 107 8.21 -13.64 3.44
N SER A 108 8.06 -13.64 2.12
CA SER A 108 7.18 -12.68 1.45
C SER A 108 5.74 -13.17 1.60
N ASN A 109 4.89 -12.37 2.22
CA ASN A 109 3.45 -12.60 2.20
C ASN A 109 2.88 -11.95 0.95
N SER A 110 2.18 -12.73 0.12
CA SER A 110 1.44 -12.18 -1.00
C SER A 110 0.20 -11.46 -0.48
N PRO A 111 -0.01 -10.17 -0.85
CA PRO A 111 -1.27 -9.49 -0.55
C PRO A 111 -2.43 -10.24 -1.22
N GLN A 112 -3.59 -10.24 -0.55
CA GLN A 112 -4.83 -10.76 -1.15
C GLN A 112 -5.42 -9.70 -2.06
N PRO A 113 -5.86 -10.06 -3.28
CA PRO A 113 -6.49 -9.11 -4.17
C PRO A 113 -7.81 -8.59 -3.58
N SER A 114 -8.02 -7.28 -3.64
CA SER A 114 -9.29 -6.64 -3.33
C SER A 114 -10.20 -6.69 -4.56
N GLU A 115 -11.48 -7.02 -4.36
CA GLU A 115 -12.52 -7.07 -5.39
C GLU A 115 -13.29 -5.75 -5.55
N GLN A 116 -12.89 -4.69 -4.84
CA GLN A 116 -13.56 -3.39 -4.97
C GLN A 116 -13.41 -2.82 -6.38
N LYS A 117 -14.52 -2.26 -6.88
CA LYS A 117 -14.58 -1.67 -8.23
C LYS A 117 -13.93 -0.29 -8.31
N PHE A 118 -14.00 0.50 -7.23
CA PHE A 118 -13.45 1.85 -7.17
C PHE A 118 -12.64 2.04 -5.90
N TYR A 119 -11.58 2.83 -6.01
CA TYR A 119 -10.70 3.20 -4.91
C TYR A 119 -10.54 4.71 -4.85
N LEU A 120 -10.31 5.19 -3.63
CA LEU A 120 -9.93 6.57 -3.36
C LEU A 120 -8.42 6.60 -3.11
N LEU A 121 -7.69 7.37 -3.92
CA LEU A 121 -6.28 7.67 -3.71
C LEU A 121 -6.14 9.05 -3.04
N PRO A 122 -5.97 9.12 -1.71
CA PRO A 122 -5.75 10.38 -1.01
C PRO A 122 -4.28 10.79 -1.10
N LEU A 123 -4.04 12.03 -1.54
CA LEU A 123 -2.74 12.68 -1.53
C LEU A 123 -2.82 13.93 -0.68
N SER A 124 -1.76 14.21 0.10
CA SER A 124 -1.69 15.46 0.84
C SER A 124 -0.26 15.96 1.02
N ALA A 125 -0.12 17.29 1.10
CA ALA A 125 1.16 17.94 1.33
C ALA A 125 1.02 19.25 2.14
N ARG A 126 2.17 19.77 2.61
CA ARG A 126 2.23 21.01 3.40
C ARG A 126 2.08 22.29 2.57
N SER A 127 2.26 22.20 1.26
CA SER A 127 2.11 23.31 0.31
C SER A 127 1.46 22.84 -1.00
N GLN A 128 0.84 23.74 -1.74
CA GLN A 128 0.28 23.44 -3.07
C GLN A 128 1.36 22.95 -4.04
N LYS A 129 2.57 23.53 -3.99
CA LYS A 129 3.70 23.11 -4.83
C LYS A 129 4.08 21.66 -4.55
N SER A 130 4.25 21.32 -3.27
CA SER A 130 4.58 19.94 -2.86
C SER A 130 3.47 18.95 -3.20
N LEU A 131 2.19 19.37 -3.19
CA LEU A 131 1.09 18.51 -3.63
C LEU A 131 1.17 18.21 -5.13
N LYS A 132 1.48 19.22 -5.96
CA LYS A 132 1.70 19.02 -7.41
C LYS A 132 2.89 18.09 -7.68
N GLU A 133 4.00 18.28 -6.98
CA GLU A 133 5.17 17.40 -7.09
C GLU A 133 4.83 15.96 -6.65
N LEU A 134 4.09 15.80 -5.56
CA LEU A 134 3.64 14.50 -5.09
C LEU A 134 2.73 13.82 -6.11
N ALA A 135 1.74 14.52 -6.65
CA ALA A 135 0.84 14.00 -7.68
C ALA A 135 1.61 13.56 -8.94
N LYS A 136 2.63 14.32 -9.36
CA LYS A 136 3.51 13.94 -10.47
C LYS A 136 4.32 12.67 -10.18
N ASN A 137 4.83 12.53 -8.95
CA ASN A 137 5.56 11.33 -8.55
C ASN A 137 4.65 10.09 -8.52
N TYR A 138 3.41 10.23 -8.06
CA TYR A 138 2.42 9.15 -8.13
C TYR A 138 2.07 8.79 -9.58
N GLN A 139 1.86 9.81 -10.43
CA GLN A 139 1.61 9.57 -11.86
C GLN A 139 2.72 8.72 -12.50
N TYR A 140 3.99 9.01 -12.19
CA TYR A 140 5.11 8.22 -12.71
C TYR A 140 5.22 6.82 -12.08
N ALA A 141 4.83 6.68 -10.80
CA ALA A 141 4.94 5.41 -10.08
C ALA A 141 3.80 4.43 -10.40
N LEU A 142 2.62 4.93 -10.77
CA LEU A 142 1.48 4.10 -11.18
C LEU A 142 1.77 3.49 -12.55
N ASN A 143 2.10 2.20 -12.56
CA ASN A 143 2.29 1.41 -13.76
C ASN A 143 1.65 0.03 -13.58
N GLU A 144 1.59 -0.78 -14.64
CA GLU A 144 0.91 -2.09 -14.63
C GLU A 144 1.46 -3.08 -13.60
N SER A 145 2.69 -2.91 -13.11
CA SER A 145 3.27 -3.80 -12.09
C SER A 145 2.83 -3.48 -10.66
N VAL A 146 2.15 -2.36 -10.44
CA VAL A 146 1.72 -1.89 -9.12
C VAL A 146 0.24 -2.17 -8.92
N ASN A 147 -0.12 -2.81 -7.81
CA ASN A 147 -1.51 -2.98 -7.43
C ASN A 147 -2.10 -1.63 -6.96
N PHE A 148 -3.16 -1.18 -7.63
CA PHE A 148 -3.78 0.11 -7.34
C PHE A 148 -4.44 0.16 -5.95
N ALA A 149 -5.09 -0.93 -5.54
CA ALA A 149 -5.74 -1.04 -4.24
C ALA A 149 -4.72 -0.91 -3.11
N ASP A 150 -3.59 -1.63 -3.20
CA ASP A 150 -2.50 -1.56 -2.22
C ASP A 150 -1.89 -0.15 -2.17
N THR A 151 -1.82 0.54 -3.30
CA THR A 151 -1.35 1.92 -3.37
C THR A 151 -2.30 2.86 -2.63
N CYS A 152 -3.60 2.75 -2.86
CA CYS A 152 -4.63 3.53 -2.18
C CYS A 152 -4.64 3.25 -0.67
N PHE A 153 -4.57 1.98 -0.27
CA PHE A 153 -4.48 1.57 1.12
C PHE A 153 -3.23 2.15 1.81
N THR A 154 -2.07 2.04 1.17
CA THR A 154 -0.80 2.57 1.68
C THR A 154 -0.81 4.09 1.79
N ALA A 155 -1.38 4.78 0.81
CA ALA A 155 -1.53 6.24 0.85
C ALA A 155 -2.48 6.69 1.98
N SER A 156 -3.53 5.91 2.24
CA SER A 156 -4.56 6.22 3.24
C SER A 156 -4.08 5.96 4.67
N THR A 157 -3.33 4.87 4.90
CA THR A 157 -2.98 4.40 6.26
C THR A 157 -1.50 4.61 6.62
N GLY A 158 -0.63 4.67 5.61
CA GLY A 158 0.84 4.71 5.78
C GLY A 158 1.47 6.08 5.51
N ARG A 159 0.68 7.15 5.38
CA ARG A 159 1.16 8.51 5.12
C ARG A 159 0.53 9.53 6.07
N ALA A 160 1.31 10.56 6.40
CA ALA A 160 0.81 11.68 7.17
C ALA A 160 -0.21 12.50 6.35
N ILE A 161 -1.23 13.02 7.04
CA ILE A 161 -2.28 13.84 6.44
C ILE A 161 -1.96 15.32 6.65
N PHE A 162 -1.92 16.08 5.56
CA PHE A 162 -1.62 17.51 5.55
C PHE A 162 -2.78 18.36 5.00
N ARG A 163 -2.61 19.68 4.98
CA ARG A 163 -3.67 20.66 4.67
C ARG A 163 -4.01 20.78 3.18
N HIS A 164 -3.03 20.69 2.28
CA HIS A 164 -3.32 20.69 0.85
C HIS A 164 -3.59 19.25 0.46
N ARG A 165 -4.81 18.96 0.01
CA ARG A 165 -5.25 17.60 -0.28
C ARG A 165 -5.79 17.50 -1.69
N LEU A 166 -5.66 16.31 -2.24
CA LEU A 166 -6.26 15.86 -3.48
C LEU A 166 -6.75 14.44 -3.23
N CYS A 167 -7.94 14.10 -3.66
CA CYS A 167 -8.38 12.72 -3.72
C CYS A 167 -8.74 12.36 -5.16
N VAL A 168 -8.24 11.21 -5.63
CA VAL A 168 -8.56 10.68 -6.96
C VAL A 168 -9.48 9.49 -6.79
N LEU A 169 -10.65 9.52 -7.43
CA LEU A 169 -11.57 8.39 -7.52
C LEU A 169 -11.27 7.62 -8.82
N ALA A 170 -10.83 6.38 -8.73
CA ALA A 170 -10.43 5.58 -9.89
C ALA A 170 -10.68 4.09 -9.67
N ASP A 171 -10.88 3.35 -10.76
CA ASP A 171 -11.03 1.89 -10.77
C ASP A 171 -9.73 1.16 -11.17
N SER A 172 -8.72 1.91 -11.63
CA SER A 172 -7.52 1.36 -12.23
C SER A 172 -6.37 2.37 -12.21
N ASN A 173 -5.14 1.86 -12.43
CA ASN A 173 -3.96 2.71 -12.58
C ASN A 173 -4.11 3.70 -13.73
N THR A 174 -4.72 3.30 -14.85
CA THR A 174 -4.90 4.15 -16.04
C THR A 174 -5.88 5.29 -15.80
N THR A 175 -7.01 5.03 -15.13
CA THR A 175 -7.96 6.11 -14.77
C THR A 175 -7.36 7.06 -13.74
N ALA A 176 -6.59 6.55 -12.77
CA ALA A 176 -5.88 7.38 -11.80
C ALA A 176 -4.76 8.24 -12.44
N GLU A 177 -3.96 7.67 -13.34
CA GLU A 177 -2.89 8.38 -14.05
C GLU A 177 -3.46 9.55 -14.87
N LYS A 178 -4.55 9.32 -15.59
CA LYS A 178 -5.25 10.36 -16.35
C LYS A 178 -5.73 11.49 -15.44
N ALA A 179 -6.42 11.15 -14.34
CA ALA A 179 -6.89 12.15 -13.39
C ALA A 179 -5.73 12.98 -12.79
N LEU A 180 -4.62 12.33 -12.44
CA LEU A 180 -3.42 13.04 -11.97
C LEU A 180 -2.84 13.96 -13.04
N ALA A 181 -2.88 13.57 -14.32
CA ALA A 181 -2.45 14.42 -15.44
C ALA A 181 -3.35 15.66 -15.59
N ASP A 182 -4.67 15.48 -15.52
CA ASP A 182 -5.66 16.56 -15.59
C ASP A 182 -5.44 17.55 -14.43
N PHE A 183 -5.18 17.05 -13.22
CA PHE A 183 -4.81 17.87 -12.06
C PHE A 183 -3.54 18.71 -12.28
N GLN A 184 -2.52 18.17 -12.97
CA GLN A 184 -1.31 18.94 -13.27
C GLN A 184 -1.59 20.11 -14.20
N LYS A 185 -2.49 19.93 -15.17
CA LYS A 185 -2.92 20.97 -16.11
C LYS A 185 -3.87 21.98 -15.48
N GLY A 186 -4.48 21.64 -14.33
CA GLY A 186 -5.53 22.43 -13.72
C GLY A 186 -6.87 22.28 -14.44
N GLU A 187 -7.08 21.14 -15.09
CA GLU A 187 -8.35 20.77 -15.70
C GLU A 187 -9.25 20.13 -14.63
N ASP A 188 -10.54 20.48 -14.64
CA ASP A 188 -11.54 19.82 -13.81
C ASP A 188 -11.88 18.43 -14.40
N SER A 189 -12.12 17.46 -13.52
CA SER A 189 -12.45 16.08 -13.89
C SER A 189 -13.33 15.46 -12.82
N ASP A 190 -14.29 14.63 -13.23
CA ASP A 190 -15.20 13.91 -12.30
C ASP A 190 -14.43 12.96 -11.35
N ASN A 191 -13.21 12.58 -11.74
CA ASN A 191 -12.33 11.74 -10.93
C ASN A 191 -11.52 12.53 -9.90
N LEU A 192 -11.54 13.87 -9.93
CA LEU A 192 -10.77 14.73 -9.04
C LEU A 192 -11.66 15.34 -7.97
N ILE A 193 -11.31 15.06 -6.72
CA ILE A 193 -11.95 15.63 -5.53
C ILE A 193 -10.93 16.51 -4.83
N THR A 194 -11.03 17.82 -5.05
CA THR A 194 -10.23 18.82 -4.33
C THR A 194 -11.09 19.48 -3.26
N PRO A 195 -10.67 19.48 -1.98
CA PRO A 195 -11.46 20.11 -0.94
C PRO A 195 -11.45 21.63 -1.10
N ILE A 196 -12.60 22.24 -0.85
CA ILE A 196 -12.67 23.67 -0.54
C ILE A 196 -11.87 23.86 0.75
N THR A 197 -10.79 24.62 0.68
CA THR A 197 -9.89 24.81 1.83
C THR A 197 -10.66 25.59 2.90
N SER A 198 -11.02 24.93 4.01
CA SER A 198 -11.53 25.59 5.22
C SER A 198 -10.47 25.52 6.30
N GLU A 199 -10.21 26.66 6.95
CA GLU A 199 -9.27 26.75 8.08
C GLU A 199 -9.84 26.16 9.38
N THR A 200 -11.14 25.81 9.39
CA THR A 200 -11.83 25.32 10.59
C THR A 200 -12.18 23.85 10.48
N GLN A 201 -12.08 23.14 11.60
CA GLN A 201 -12.60 21.79 11.72
C GLN A 201 -14.12 21.84 11.54
N THR A 202 -14.61 21.27 10.45
CA THR A 202 -16.03 21.29 10.13
C THR A 202 -16.78 20.32 11.04
N LYS A 203 -17.88 20.81 11.63
CA LYS A 203 -18.85 19.93 12.29
C LYS A 203 -19.65 19.21 11.20
N VAL A 204 -19.78 17.91 11.32
CA VAL A 204 -20.59 17.10 10.40
C VAL A 204 -22.03 17.06 10.91
N VAL A 205 -22.99 17.33 10.04
CA VAL A 205 -24.43 17.24 10.32
C VAL A 205 -25.05 16.27 9.31
N PHE A 206 -25.82 15.29 9.81
CA PHE A 206 -26.59 14.40 8.95
C PHE A 206 -27.98 14.99 8.75
N LEU A 207 -28.36 15.16 7.49
CA LEU A 207 -29.67 15.66 7.07
C LEU A 207 -30.45 14.49 6.48
N PHE A 208 -31.55 14.16 7.14
CA PHE A 208 -32.45 13.06 6.78
C PHE A 208 -33.64 13.63 5.99
N SER A 209 -33.89 13.09 4.80
CA SER A 209 -34.89 13.62 3.87
C SER A 209 -36.29 13.14 4.24
N GLY A 210 -37.28 13.98 3.96
CA GLY A 210 -38.69 13.58 4.09
C GLY A 210 -39.17 12.77 2.89
N GLN A 211 -40.47 12.47 2.90
CA GLN A 211 -41.15 11.88 1.75
C GLN A 211 -40.99 12.77 0.49
N GLY A 212 -40.75 12.14 -0.66
CA GLY A 212 -40.51 12.79 -1.95
C GLY A 212 -39.18 12.43 -2.60
N SER A 213 -38.25 11.79 -1.88
CA SER A 213 -36.95 11.34 -2.40
C SER A 213 -36.94 9.88 -2.87
N GLN A 214 -38.02 9.14 -2.67
CA GLN A 214 -38.12 7.73 -3.01
C GLN A 214 -38.16 7.47 -4.52
N TYR A 215 -37.54 6.39 -4.95
CA TYR A 215 -37.67 5.81 -6.29
C TYR A 215 -37.42 4.31 -6.22
N SER A 216 -38.00 3.54 -7.15
CA SER A 216 -37.79 2.09 -7.18
C SER A 216 -36.33 1.76 -7.53
N GLY A 217 -35.75 0.78 -6.84
CA GLY A 217 -34.35 0.40 -6.96
C GLY A 217 -33.37 1.28 -6.17
N MET A 218 -33.86 2.25 -5.37
CA MET A 218 -32.97 3.07 -4.53
C MET A 218 -32.09 2.20 -3.62
N GLY A 219 -30.79 2.48 -3.60
CA GLY A 219 -29.82 1.74 -2.77
C GLY A 219 -29.46 0.33 -3.24
N GLN A 220 -29.99 -0.16 -4.38
CA GLN A 220 -29.76 -1.54 -4.82
C GLN A 220 -28.28 -1.87 -5.08
N THR A 221 -27.52 -0.94 -5.66
CA THR A 221 -26.07 -1.11 -5.85
C THR A 221 -25.35 -1.28 -4.51
N LEU A 222 -25.68 -0.46 -3.52
CA LEU A 222 -25.09 -0.56 -2.17
C LEU A 222 -25.50 -1.84 -1.46
N TYR A 223 -26.75 -2.27 -1.60
CA TYR A 223 -27.22 -3.56 -1.07
C TYR A 223 -26.42 -4.75 -1.61
N ASN A 224 -26.04 -4.71 -2.88
CA ASN A 224 -25.27 -5.79 -3.51
C ASN A 224 -23.76 -5.74 -3.21
N GLN A 225 -23.21 -4.57 -2.88
CA GLN A 225 -21.76 -4.36 -2.81
C GLN A 225 -21.24 -4.07 -1.40
N GLU A 226 -22.07 -3.52 -0.51
CA GLU A 226 -21.66 -3.02 0.80
C GLU A 226 -22.30 -3.85 1.94
N PRO A 227 -21.53 -4.75 2.60
CA PRO A 227 -22.07 -5.63 3.63
C PRO A 227 -22.75 -4.89 4.80
N VAL A 228 -22.21 -3.73 5.21
CA VAL A 228 -22.80 -2.93 6.31
C VAL A 228 -24.18 -2.41 5.92
N PHE A 229 -24.30 -1.88 4.70
CA PHE A 229 -25.57 -1.38 4.17
C PHE A 229 -26.59 -2.51 4.03
N LYS A 230 -26.18 -3.63 3.42
CA LYS A 230 -27.00 -4.83 3.25
C LYS A 230 -27.55 -5.34 4.57
N ASN A 231 -26.68 -5.64 5.54
CA ASN A 231 -27.07 -6.20 6.82
C ASN A 231 -28.00 -5.26 7.60
N THR A 232 -27.79 -3.95 7.48
CA THR A 232 -28.66 -2.95 8.12
C THR A 232 -30.05 -2.92 7.48
N LEU A 233 -30.13 -3.01 6.15
CA LEU A 233 -31.41 -2.99 5.45
C LEU A 233 -32.20 -4.30 5.67
N GLU A 234 -31.52 -5.46 5.69
CA GLU A 234 -32.12 -6.75 6.05
C GLU A 234 -32.62 -6.77 7.50
N LEU A 235 -31.92 -6.12 8.43
CA LEU A 235 -32.41 -5.95 9.81
C LEU A 235 -33.73 -5.17 9.85
N CYS A 236 -33.81 -4.04 9.14
CA CYS A 236 -35.03 -3.24 9.06
C CYS A 236 -36.18 -4.02 8.40
N ASP A 237 -35.89 -4.76 7.32
CA ASP A 237 -36.87 -5.62 6.65
C ASP A 237 -37.49 -6.64 7.61
N ASN A 238 -36.65 -7.38 8.35
CA ASN A 238 -37.10 -8.38 9.32
C ASN A 238 -37.99 -7.78 10.42
N ILE A 239 -37.71 -6.56 10.87
CA ILE A 239 -38.52 -5.86 11.89
C ILE A 239 -39.87 -5.39 11.30
N LEU A 240 -39.86 -4.92 10.05
CA LEU A 240 -41.04 -4.32 9.41
C LEU A 240 -41.95 -5.33 8.73
N GLN A 241 -41.43 -6.50 8.33
CA GLN A 241 -42.19 -7.53 7.61
C GLN A 241 -43.48 -7.96 8.35
N PRO A 242 -43.51 -8.18 9.67
CA PRO A 242 -44.75 -8.50 10.40
C PRO A 242 -45.76 -7.35 10.42
N ILE A 243 -45.31 -6.10 10.27
CA ILE A 243 -46.15 -4.90 10.32
C ILE A 243 -46.71 -4.58 8.93
N LEU A 244 -45.88 -4.70 7.89
CA LEU A 244 -46.24 -4.41 6.50
C LEU A 244 -46.93 -5.58 5.79
N GLY A 245 -46.81 -6.80 6.33
CA GLY A 245 -47.32 -8.03 5.73
C GLY A 245 -46.57 -8.46 4.46
N LYS A 246 -45.48 -7.77 4.10
CA LYS A 246 -44.64 -7.98 2.92
C LYS A 246 -43.19 -7.60 3.24
N SER A 247 -42.23 -8.15 2.49
CA SER A 247 -40.84 -7.69 2.57
C SER A 247 -40.74 -6.27 2.01
N LEU A 248 -40.14 -5.38 2.79
CA LEU A 248 -39.72 -4.05 2.39
C LEU A 248 -38.69 -4.11 1.25
N LEU A 249 -37.79 -5.10 1.23
CA LEU A 249 -36.80 -5.24 0.16
C LEU A 249 -37.46 -5.52 -1.19
N ASP A 250 -38.47 -6.39 -1.21
CA ASP A 250 -39.28 -6.64 -2.41
C ASP A 250 -40.00 -5.37 -2.88
N LEU A 251 -40.51 -4.57 -1.95
CA LEU A 251 -41.17 -3.30 -2.25
C LEU A 251 -40.21 -2.25 -2.82
N ILE A 252 -38.96 -2.20 -2.34
CA ILE A 252 -37.95 -1.24 -2.79
C ILE A 252 -37.34 -1.65 -4.13
N PHE A 253 -36.95 -2.92 -4.31
CA PHE A 253 -36.10 -3.34 -5.42
C PHE A 253 -36.84 -3.83 -6.67
N GLN A 254 -38.14 -4.15 -6.58
CA GLN A 254 -38.90 -4.58 -7.75
C GLN A 254 -39.53 -3.37 -8.46
N LEU A 255 -39.16 -3.16 -9.72
CA LEU A 255 -39.64 -2.04 -10.56
C LEU A 255 -41.16 -1.97 -10.70
N GLN A 256 -41.85 -3.12 -10.61
CA GLN A 256 -43.32 -3.20 -10.69
C GLN A 256 -44.03 -2.60 -9.46
N ASN A 257 -43.30 -2.36 -8.36
CA ASN A 257 -43.84 -1.86 -7.11
C ASN A 257 -43.73 -0.32 -6.97
N SER A 258 -43.41 0.41 -8.04
CA SER A 258 -43.24 1.87 -8.00
C SER A 258 -44.44 2.59 -7.39
N GLU A 259 -45.67 2.26 -7.82
CA GLU A 259 -46.91 2.84 -7.27
C GLU A 259 -47.16 2.45 -5.81
N GLN A 260 -46.73 1.26 -5.39
CA GLN A 260 -46.85 0.82 -3.99
C GLN A 260 -45.87 1.59 -3.09
N LEU A 261 -44.67 1.90 -3.60
CA LEU A 261 -43.65 2.67 -2.89
C LEU A 261 -44.06 4.13 -2.68
N GLU A 262 -45.01 4.66 -3.45
CA GLU A 262 -45.59 5.99 -3.27
C GLU A 262 -46.66 6.06 -2.16
N GLN A 263 -47.16 4.92 -1.69
CA GLN A 263 -48.08 4.88 -0.56
C GLN A 263 -47.33 5.25 0.71
N THR A 264 -47.72 6.33 1.40
CA THR A 264 -47.05 6.85 2.61
C THR A 264 -46.74 5.77 3.66
N GLN A 265 -47.61 4.78 3.83
CA GLN A 265 -47.43 3.64 4.75
C GLN A 265 -46.22 2.75 4.41
N ILE A 266 -45.79 2.73 3.15
CA ILE A 266 -44.60 2.03 2.66
C ILE A 266 -43.43 3.01 2.51
N THR A 267 -43.70 4.21 1.98
CA THR A 267 -42.65 5.20 1.71
C THR A 267 -41.86 5.58 2.95
N GLN A 268 -42.55 5.87 4.07
CA GLN A 268 -41.85 6.32 5.28
C GLN A 268 -40.96 5.24 5.90
N PRO A 269 -41.42 3.99 6.09
CA PRO A 269 -40.54 2.90 6.52
C PRO A 269 -39.38 2.62 5.55
N ALA A 270 -39.63 2.72 4.23
CA ALA A 270 -38.59 2.53 3.22
C ALA A 270 -37.48 3.59 3.30
N LEU A 271 -37.87 4.88 3.36
CA LEU A 271 -36.93 5.99 3.49
C LEU A 271 -36.17 5.91 4.82
N PHE A 272 -36.84 5.65 5.93
CA PHE A 272 -36.18 5.45 7.22
C PHE A 272 -35.13 4.35 7.15
N SER A 273 -35.48 3.19 6.58
CA SER A 273 -34.58 2.03 6.51
C SER A 273 -33.37 2.31 5.62
N LEU A 274 -33.58 2.96 4.47
CA LEU A 274 -32.53 3.38 3.55
C LEU A 274 -31.58 4.38 4.22
N GLU A 275 -32.12 5.43 4.82
CA GLU A 275 -31.35 6.49 5.45
C GLU A 275 -30.60 6.00 6.69
N TYR A 276 -31.19 5.08 7.46
CA TYR A 276 -30.52 4.42 8.56
C TYR A 276 -29.35 3.55 8.07
N ALA A 277 -29.53 2.80 6.99
CA ALA A 277 -28.47 2.02 6.36
C ALA A 277 -27.34 2.91 5.80
N LEU A 278 -27.67 4.05 5.18
CA LEU A 278 -26.68 5.04 4.75
C LEU A 278 -25.91 5.61 5.95
N ALA A 279 -26.61 6.00 7.02
CA ALA A 279 -25.96 6.53 8.22
C ALA A 279 -25.04 5.50 8.90
N LYS A 280 -25.39 4.21 8.87
CA LYS A 280 -24.53 3.11 9.33
C LYS A 280 -23.32 2.89 8.44
N LEU A 281 -23.46 3.04 7.12
CA LEU A 281 -22.33 2.92 6.19
C LEU A 281 -21.33 4.08 6.36
N TRP A 282 -21.82 5.28 6.67
CA TRP A 282 -20.98 6.46 6.93
C TRP A 282 -20.21 6.41 8.26
N HIS A 283 -20.60 5.54 9.20
CA HIS A 283 -20.06 5.46 10.56
C HIS A 283 -19.16 4.23 10.75
#